data_AF-A0A7X7PM66-F1
#
_entry.id   AF-A0A7X7PM66-F1
#
_cell.length_a   1.000
_cell.length_b   1.000
_cell.length_c   1.000
_cell.angle_alpha   90.00
_cell.angle_beta   90.00
_cell.angle_gamma   90.00
#
_symmetry.space_group_name_H-M   'P 1'
#
loop_
_entity.id
_entity.type
_entity.pdbx_description
1 polymer ?
#
loop_
_entity_poly.entity_id
_entity_poly.type
_entity_poly.pdbx_seq_one_letter_code
_entity_poly.pdbx_strand_id
1 'polypeptide(L)'
;MPRVHWPAQPQVESGTVFSAAMLRYAHGAAISWLHGESHASYPLPHVRPPSTYVFQADYQTIWTLWGIHASQVAYYRLRVKINYGNDIHRAWAYRIQVSPDNGATWYTAREMWDTNNTYQLEEGTIDLTAVSDGGGGHIADHLTVGRLYKWRLQVRVAVQGDPADCTVHCEPWSIGTRKSVAAGDGWLTPPTFAVGVSNPAHLNTLAHDARALQHTLPPGEASTSLPAKHTVTFSETWEELTRVVYRYRPNMLYVVALGSAWSNETWQWRVKVETDTLSAVVYTSGGITGDEAQELEDYSWANAQMINLTSGAAATALAAAGITLTLGNWYRVVVEIYTTASPGRAWGIGAAVYRVSDNTPGAGYTVPHLWAHGDTNVGPTYLNQLSASLTALYSGSEALHFDAAGVDVVASGSGHALAHRRRYLRYAAAAAPQILYGADLDQTYDPPASTTPTGLDLDAVGVPYGSIYYVTGAETCMEADSE
;
A
#
# COMPACT_ATOMS: atom_id res chain seq x y z
N MET A 1 -20.90 5.73 -7.45
CA MET A 1 -20.97 7.12 -6.94
C MET A 1 -20.04 7.98 -7.78
N PRO A 2 -20.31 9.26 -8.05
CA PRO A 2 -19.37 10.13 -8.75
C PRO A 2 -18.12 10.41 -7.89
N ARG A 3 -16.96 10.58 -8.52
CA ARG A 3 -15.70 10.94 -7.85
C ARG A 3 -15.83 12.28 -7.13
N VAL A 4 -15.34 12.35 -5.88
CA VAL A 4 -15.36 13.59 -5.09
C VAL A 4 -14.08 14.38 -5.35
N HIS A 5 -14.21 15.57 -5.95
CA HIS A 5 -13.08 16.45 -6.24
C HIS A 5 -12.64 17.24 -5.00
N TRP A 6 -11.34 17.56 -4.95
CA TRP A 6 -10.81 18.49 -3.96
C TRP A 6 -11.50 19.86 -4.06
N PRO A 7 -12.06 20.41 -2.97
CA PRO A 7 -12.82 21.65 -3.04
C PRO A 7 -11.91 22.86 -3.19
N ALA A 8 -12.42 23.88 -3.91
CA ALA A 8 -11.75 25.17 -3.98
C ALA A 8 -11.80 25.89 -2.62
N GLN A 9 -10.65 26.36 -2.15
CA GLN A 9 -10.50 27.13 -0.92
C GLN A 9 -9.97 28.52 -1.30
N PRO A 10 -10.83 29.56 -1.40
CA PRO A 10 -10.38 30.90 -1.75
C PRO A 10 -9.59 31.51 -0.59
N GLN A 11 -8.64 32.37 -0.94
CA GLN A 11 -7.96 33.19 0.05
C GLN A 11 -8.95 34.22 0.63
N VAL A 12 -8.96 34.33 1.95
CA VAL A 12 -9.82 35.26 2.67
C VAL A 12 -9.09 36.59 2.85
N GLU A 13 -9.75 37.66 2.46
CA GLU A 13 -9.26 39.04 2.65
C GLU A 13 -9.87 39.68 3.89
N SER A 14 -9.25 40.76 4.37
CA SER A 14 -9.80 41.55 5.47
C SER A 14 -11.11 42.22 5.05
N GLY A 15 -12.13 42.15 5.91
CA GLY A 15 -13.45 42.73 5.65
C GLY A 15 -14.39 41.85 4.82
N THR A 16 -13.97 40.65 4.41
CA THR A 16 -14.86 39.69 3.74
C THR A 16 -15.95 39.20 4.70
N VAL A 17 -17.20 39.21 4.25
CA VAL A 17 -18.34 38.63 4.99
C VAL A 17 -18.35 37.12 4.74
N PHE A 18 -18.29 36.34 5.83
CA PHE A 18 -18.32 34.89 5.75
C PHE A 18 -19.71 34.36 5.42
N SER A 19 -19.79 33.52 4.40
CA SER A 19 -20.98 32.73 4.12
C SER A 19 -20.85 31.34 4.73
N ALA A 20 -21.97 30.75 5.13
CA ALA A 20 -22.04 29.34 5.51
C ALA A 20 -21.48 28.41 4.41
N ALA A 21 -21.61 28.82 3.14
CA ALA A 21 -21.07 28.09 2.00
C ALA A 21 -19.53 27.97 2.04
N MET A 22 -18.81 29.00 2.49
CA MET A 22 -17.34 28.93 2.57
C MET A 22 -16.87 27.97 3.66
N LEU A 23 -17.54 27.97 4.83
CA LEU A 23 -17.21 27.04 5.90
C LEU A 23 -17.60 25.59 5.55
N ARG A 24 -18.76 25.40 4.93
CA ARG A 24 -19.28 24.07 4.57
C ARG A 24 -18.59 23.48 3.34
N TYR A 25 -18.59 24.19 2.22
CA TYR A 25 -18.18 23.66 0.92
C TYR A 25 -16.71 23.88 0.60
N ALA A 26 -15.97 24.67 1.39
CA ALA A 26 -14.51 24.79 1.25
C ALA A 26 -13.78 24.08 2.41
N HIS A 27 -13.85 24.61 3.63
CA HIS A 27 -13.07 24.05 4.76
C HIS A 27 -13.60 22.70 5.25
N GLY A 28 -14.90 22.60 5.55
CA GLY A 28 -15.53 21.36 6.01
C GLY A 28 -15.48 20.26 4.97
N ALA A 29 -15.67 20.59 3.69
CA ALA A 29 -15.53 19.66 2.57
C ALA A 29 -14.09 19.16 2.41
N ALA A 30 -13.07 20.02 2.55
CA ALA A 30 -11.68 19.60 2.43
C ALA A 30 -11.25 18.65 3.54
N ILE A 31 -11.64 18.95 4.78
CA ILE A 31 -11.38 18.06 5.93
C ILE A 31 -12.10 16.73 5.75
N SER A 32 -13.36 16.76 5.31
CA SER A 32 -14.12 15.54 5.00
C SER A 32 -13.48 14.71 3.88
N TRP A 33 -12.91 15.38 2.86
CA TRP A 33 -12.19 14.72 1.79
C TRP A 33 -10.90 14.05 2.31
N LEU A 34 -10.10 14.78 3.10
CA LEU A 34 -8.89 14.22 3.73
C LEU A 34 -9.21 13.06 4.66
N HIS A 35 -10.33 13.11 5.38
CA HIS A 35 -10.82 12.00 6.18
C HIS A 35 -11.21 10.80 5.31
N GLY A 36 -11.87 11.02 4.17
CA GLY A 36 -12.07 9.95 3.17
C GLY A 36 -10.75 9.29 2.77
N GLU A 37 -9.70 10.09 2.54
CA GLU A 37 -8.35 9.59 2.24
C GLU A 37 -7.63 8.94 3.44
N SER A 38 -7.91 9.30 4.70
CA SER A 38 -7.40 8.52 5.85
C SER A 38 -8.06 7.14 5.94
N HIS A 39 -9.26 6.99 5.36
CA HIS A 39 -10.07 5.77 5.38
C HIS A 39 -9.95 4.88 4.14
N ALA A 40 -9.30 5.40 3.10
CA ALA A 40 -8.79 4.73 1.91
C ALA A 40 -8.15 3.33 2.12
N SER A 41 -8.28 2.48 1.10
CA SER A 41 -7.59 1.19 0.99
C SER A 41 -6.13 1.40 0.55
N TYR A 42 -5.17 0.85 1.29
CA TYR A 42 -3.73 0.92 0.94
C TYR A 42 -3.01 -0.43 1.15
N PRO A 43 -3.46 -1.55 0.56
CA PRO A 43 -2.59 -2.72 0.53
C PRO A 43 -1.33 -2.39 -0.28
N LEU A 44 -0.15 -2.65 0.30
CA LEU A 44 1.10 -2.68 -0.45
C LEU A 44 1.25 -4.04 -1.15
N PRO A 45 2.10 -4.14 -2.20
CA PRO A 45 2.13 -5.29 -3.09
C PRO A 45 2.33 -6.62 -2.39
N HIS A 46 1.90 -7.63 -3.13
CA HIS A 46 2.11 -9.01 -2.80
C HIS A 46 3.58 -9.41 -2.99
N VAL A 47 4.22 -10.06 -2.02
CA VAL A 47 5.53 -10.72 -2.20
C VAL A 47 5.45 -12.24 -1.94
N ARG A 48 5.43 -13.07 -3.00
CA ARG A 48 5.22 -14.54 -2.91
C ARG A 48 6.40 -15.43 -3.30
N PRO A 49 7.63 -14.94 -3.48
CA PRO A 49 8.42 -14.94 -2.25
C PRO A 49 9.59 -13.95 -2.29
N PRO A 50 10.02 -13.37 -1.17
CA PRO A 50 11.34 -12.75 -1.20
C PRO A 50 12.27 -13.22 -0.09
N SER A 51 11.92 -14.30 0.62
CA SER A 51 12.91 -15.06 1.38
C SER A 51 13.73 -15.91 0.42
N THR A 52 14.64 -15.27 -0.30
CA THR A 52 15.61 -15.94 -1.15
C THR A 52 16.85 -16.23 -0.34
N TYR A 53 17.35 -17.46 -0.49
CA TYR A 53 18.64 -17.87 0.03
C TYR A 53 19.68 -17.51 -1.03
N VAL A 54 20.59 -16.59 -0.70
CA VAL A 54 21.69 -16.23 -1.60
C VAL A 54 23.00 -16.75 -1.04
N PHE A 55 23.65 -17.63 -1.79
CA PHE A 55 24.90 -18.31 -1.41
C PHE A 55 26.14 -17.74 -2.11
N GLN A 56 25.96 -16.76 -2.99
CA GLN A 56 27.01 -16.26 -3.87
C GLN A 56 27.62 -14.95 -3.33
N ALA A 57 28.87 -14.72 -3.72
CA ALA A 57 29.59 -13.47 -3.41
C ALA A 57 29.11 -12.28 -4.25
N ASP A 58 28.45 -12.54 -5.39
CA ASP A 58 27.88 -11.52 -6.26
C ASP A 58 26.46 -11.13 -5.85
N TYR A 59 26.09 -9.88 -6.12
CA TYR A 59 24.73 -9.38 -5.87
C TYR A 59 23.69 -10.10 -6.73
N GLN A 60 22.77 -10.79 -6.07
CA GLN A 60 21.60 -11.40 -6.68
C GLN A 60 20.36 -10.54 -6.45
N THR A 61 19.58 -10.31 -7.50
CA THR A 61 18.31 -9.58 -7.39
C THR A 61 17.26 -10.49 -6.78
N ILE A 62 16.70 -10.07 -5.64
CA ILE A 62 15.65 -10.80 -4.93
C ILE A 62 14.30 -10.11 -5.02
N TRP A 63 14.28 -8.84 -5.42
CA TRP A 63 13.04 -8.08 -5.56
C TRP A 63 13.20 -7.05 -6.68
N THR A 64 12.25 -7.03 -7.63
CA THR A 64 12.17 -6.04 -8.72
C THR A 64 10.77 -5.49 -8.80
N LEU A 65 10.67 -4.19 -9.00
CA LEU A 65 9.51 -3.40 -8.65
C LEU A 65 9.33 -2.19 -9.57
N TRP A 66 8.11 -1.68 -9.73
CA TRP A 66 7.82 -0.36 -10.31
C TRP A 66 7.18 0.55 -9.28
N GLY A 67 7.69 1.76 -9.08
CA GLY A 67 7.10 2.71 -8.11
C GLY A 67 6.95 4.11 -8.65
N ILE A 68 5.88 4.80 -8.24
CA ILE A 68 5.74 6.24 -8.46
C ILE A 68 6.73 6.99 -7.58
N HIS A 69 7.54 7.83 -8.21
CA HIS A 69 8.44 8.76 -7.54
C HIS A 69 7.66 9.94 -6.98
N ALA A 70 7.16 9.82 -5.76
CA ALA A 70 6.31 10.84 -5.16
C ALA A 70 7.11 11.93 -4.42
N SER A 71 8.34 11.66 -4.03
CA SER A 71 9.22 12.59 -3.31
C SER A 71 10.69 12.21 -3.53
N GLN A 72 11.60 13.13 -3.20
CA GLN A 72 13.03 12.86 -3.20
C GLN A 72 13.51 12.11 -1.95
N VAL A 73 12.60 11.58 -1.14
CA VAL A 73 12.90 10.78 0.04
C VAL A 73 12.34 9.39 -0.15
N ALA A 74 13.21 8.41 -0.33
CA ALA A 74 12.80 7.00 -0.36
C ALA A 74 12.64 6.47 1.06
N TYR A 75 11.69 5.57 1.28
CA TYR A 75 11.52 4.76 2.49
C TYR A 75 11.78 3.30 2.16
N TYR A 76 12.37 2.56 3.09
CA TYR A 76 12.55 1.12 2.97
C TYR A 76 12.34 0.43 4.31
N ARG A 77 11.87 -0.82 4.24
CA ARG A 77 11.80 -1.77 5.35
C ARG A 77 12.06 -3.18 4.84
N LEU A 78 12.99 -3.88 5.47
CA LEU A 78 13.32 -5.28 5.19
C LEU A 78 13.88 -5.95 6.44
N ARG A 79 13.88 -7.28 6.45
CA ARG A 79 14.67 -8.06 7.41
C ARG A 79 15.79 -8.78 6.68
N VAL A 80 16.94 -8.92 7.31
CA VAL A 80 18.07 -9.63 6.71
C VAL A 80 18.87 -10.34 7.79
N LYS A 81 19.40 -11.51 7.46
CA LYS A 81 20.36 -12.25 8.29
C LYS A 81 21.31 -13.04 7.41
N ILE A 82 22.41 -13.48 8.01
CA ILE A 82 23.23 -14.54 7.44
C ILE A 82 23.02 -15.85 8.19
N ASN A 83 23.03 -16.96 7.47
CA ASN A 83 23.31 -18.27 8.04
C ASN A 83 24.81 -18.52 7.88
N TYR A 84 25.52 -18.56 9.01
CA TYR A 84 26.96 -18.71 9.06
C TYR A 84 27.47 -20.05 8.53
N GLY A 85 26.64 -21.09 8.48
CA GLY A 85 27.14 -22.46 8.32
C GLY A 85 28.21 -22.75 9.37
N ASN A 86 29.42 -23.07 8.91
CA ASN A 86 30.54 -23.47 9.76
C ASN A 86 31.46 -22.31 10.23
N ASP A 87 31.22 -21.04 9.83
CA ASP A 87 32.11 -19.91 10.19
C ASP A 87 31.35 -18.62 10.55
N ILE A 88 31.62 -18.10 11.75
CA ILE A 88 31.01 -16.91 12.33
C ILE A 88 31.54 -15.59 11.76
N HIS A 89 32.64 -15.61 10.99
CA HIS A 89 33.24 -14.39 10.41
C HIS A 89 32.60 -13.98 9.07
N ARG A 90 31.43 -14.51 8.73
CA ARG A 90 30.73 -14.24 7.48
C ARG A 90 29.79 -13.05 7.63
N ALA A 91 29.58 -12.32 6.53
CA ALA A 91 28.73 -11.13 6.51
C ALA A 91 27.70 -11.21 5.38
N TRP A 92 26.53 -10.63 5.61
CA TRP A 92 25.55 -10.33 4.57
C TRP A 92 25.76 -8.90 4.06
N ALA A 93 25.41 -8.64 2.81
CA ALA A 93 25.23 -7.28 2.31
C ALA A 93 23.94 -7.18 1.48
N TYR A 94 23.30 -6.01 1.53
CA TYR A 94 22.20 -5.66 0.64
C TYR A 94 22.44 -4.31 -0.03
N ARG A 95 21.80 -4.10 -1.18
CA ARG A 95 21.70 -2.79 -1.79
C ARG A 95 20.33 -2.56 -2.42
N ILE A 96 19.87 -1.33 -2.33
CA ILE A 96 18.65 -0.83 -2.95
C ILE A 96 19.06 0.06 -4.12
N GLN A 97 18.48 -0.19 -5.28
CA GLN A 97 18.80 0.55 -6.50
C GLN A 97 17.54 1.01 -7.23
N VAL A 98 17.69 2.10 -7.97
CA VAL A 98 16.66 2.69 -8.81
C VAL A 98 17.17 2.84 -10.24
N SER A 99 16.29 2.67 -11.21
CA SER A 99 16.58 2.83 -12.62
C SER A 99 15.59 3.80 -13.28
N PRO A 100 16.09 4.92 -13.85
CA PRO A 100 15.27 5.89 -14.58
C PRO A 100 14.88 5.45 -15.99
N ASP A 101 15.57 4.45 -16.53
CA ASP A 101 15.59 4.04 -17.93
C ASP A 101 15.21 2.56 -18.10
N ASN A 102 14.19 2.13 -17.35
CA ASN A 102 13.59 0.78 -17.44
C ASN A 102 14.60 -0.38 -17.29
N GLY A 103 15.61 -0.19 -16.44
CA GLY A 103 16.58 -1.21 -16.07
C GLY A 103 17.89 -1.19 -16.85
N ALA A 104 18.10 -0.24 -17.77
CA ALA A 104 19.35 -0.11 -18.50
C ALA A 104 20.49 0.42 -17.62
N THR A 105 20.22 1.44 -16.80
CA THR A 105 21.15 2.04 -15.83
C THR A 105 20.58 1.90 -14.42
N TRP A 106 21.44 1.55 -13.46
CA TRP A 106 21.06 1.37 -12.06
C TRP A 106 21.92 2.23 -11.14
N TYR A 107 21.27 3.09 -10.37
CA TYR A 107 21.92 3.90 -9.34
C TYR A 107 21.69 3.30 -7.96
N THR A 108 22.75 3.20 -7.15
CA THR A 108 22.67 2.65 -5.78
C THR A 108 22.22 3.71 -4.80
N ALA A 109 20.97 3.62 -4.34
CA ALA A 109 20.42 4.52 -3.33
C ALA A 109 20.95 4.21 -1.92
N ARG A 110 21.19 2.93 -1.63
CA ARG A 110 21.72 2.46 -0.34
C ARG A 110 22.46 1.15 -0.51
N GLU A 111 23.54 0.98 0.24
CA GLU A 111 24.25 -0.29 0.42
C GLU A 111 24.65 -0.42 1.89
N MET A 112 24.46 -1.62 2.45
CA MET A 112 24.76 -1.93 3.84
C MET A 112 25.28 -3.36 3.94
N TRP A 113 26.06 -3.63 4.98
CA TRP A 113 26.54 -4.96 5.31
C TRP A 113 26.68 -5.12 6.82
N ASP A 114 26.54 -6.36 7.29
CA ASP A 114 26.74 -6.72 8.69
C ASP A 114 27.02 -8.23 8.81
N THR A 115 27.36 -8.66 10.02
CA THR A 115 27.66 -10.04 10.35
C THR A 115 26.48 -10.75 11.01
N ASN A 116 25.43 -10.08 11.49
CA ASN A 116 24.38 -10.70 12.31
C ASN A 116 23.67 -11.95 11.70
N ASN A 117 23.58 -13.05 12.47
CA ASN A 117 22.86 -14.28 12.09
C ASN A 117 21.42 -14.39 12.58
N THR A 118 20.97 -13.44 13.40
CA THR A 118 19.57 -13.24 13.70
C THR A 118 19.01 -12.20 12.74
N TYR A 119 17.71 -12.27 12.46
CA TYR A 119 17.05 -11.28 11.59
C TYR A 119 17.21 -9.88 12.16
N GLN A 120 17.92 -9.04 11.41
CA GLN A 120 18.02 -7.61 11.64
C GLN A 120 16.88 -6.93 10.90
N LEU A 121 16.16 -6.05 11.59
CA LEU A 121 15.19 -5.15 10.98
C LEU A 121 15.95 -3.93 10.46
N GLU A 122 15.92 -3.74 9.15
CA GLU A 122 16.50 -2.60 8.47
C GLU A 122 15.35 -1.71 7.98
N GLU A 123 15.21 -0.54 8.60
CA GLU A 123 14.14 0.41 8.30
C GLU A 123 14.68 1.85 8.31
N GLY A 124 14.26 2.67 7.36
CA GLY A 124 14.61 4.08 7.37
C GLY A 124 14.26 4.83 6.10
N THR A 125 14.79 6.05 5.99
CA THR A 125 14.64 6.92 4.83
C THR A 125 15.97 7.23 4.16
N ILE A 126 15.95 7.50 2.86
CA ILE A 126 17.10 7.86 2.05
C ILE A 126 16.79 9.19 1.35
N ASP A 127 17.58 10.23 1.60
CA ASP A 127 17.51 11.49 0.88
C ASP A 127 18.24 11.38 -0.46
N LEU A 128 17.48 11.20 -1.54
CA LEU A 128 18.02 10.97 -2.88
C LEU A 128 18.71 12.21 -3.46
N THR A 129 18.48 13.40 -2.88
CA THR A 129 19.19 14.63 -3.29
C THR A 129 20.62 14.69 -2.78
N ALA A 130 20.98 13.84 -1.81
CA ALA A 130 22.32 13.76 -1.23
C ALA A 130 23.08 12.48 -1.65
N VAL A 131 22.44 11.53 -2.33
CA VAL A 131 23.10 10.30 -2.79
C VAL A 131 23.80 10.56 -4.11
N SER A 132 25.12 10.34 -4.15
CA SER A 132 25.93 10.46 -5.36
C SER A 132 25.48 9.49 -6.46
N ASP A 133 25.47 9.96 -7.70
CA ASP A 133 25.21 9.12 -8.88
C ASP A 133 26.47 8.42 -9.43
N GLY A 134 27.65 8.67 -8.84
CA GLY A 134 28.94 8.17 -9.31
C GLY A 134 29.56 8.94 -10.49
N GLY A 135 28.82 9.88 -11.10
CA GLY A 135 29.23 10.74 -12.21
C GLY A 135 29.50 12.20 -11.81
N GLY A 136 29.38 12.54 -10.52
CA GLY A 136 29.59 13.89 -10.00
C GLY A 136 28.30 14.68 -9.75
N GLY A 137 27.13 14.05 -9.93
CA GLY A 137 25.81 14.56 -9.55
C GLY A 137 25.16 13.70 -8.46
N HIS A 138 23.84 13.79 -8.36
CA HIS A 138 23.04 13.04 -7.40
C HIS A 138 21.97 12.20 -8.10
N ILE A 139 21.51 11.14 -7.44
CA ILE A 139 20.44 10.28 -7.97
C ILE A 139 19.18 11.10 -8.32
N ALA A 140 18.82 12.09 -7.50
CA ALA A 140 17.67 12.95 -7.75
C ALA A 140 17.72 13.71 -9.09
N ASP A 141 18.90 13.97 -9.65
CA ASP A 141 19.05 14.65 -10.95
C ASP A 141 18.49 13.82 -12.12
N HIS A 142 18.35 12.50 -11.91
CA HIS A 142 17.80 11.55 -12.88
C HIS A 142 16.32 11.23 -12.63
N LEU A 143 15.73 11.74 -11.54
CA LEU A 143 14.38 11.39 -11.08
C LEU A 143 13.45 12.62 -11.02
N THR A 144 12.35 12.56 -11.76
CA THR A 144 11.29 13.57 -11.77
C THR A 144 10.10 13.10 -10.94
N VAL A 145 9.65 13.95 -10.01
CA VAL A 145 8.46 13.66 -9.19
C VAL A 145 7.24 13.46 -10.08
N GLY A 146 6.42 12.44 -9.78
CA GLY A 146 5.24 12.05 -10.55
C GLY A 146 5.50 11.01 -11.64
N ARG A 147 6.76 10.61 -11.88
CA ARG A 147 7.11 9.56 -12.84
C ARG A 147 7.24 8.18 -12.20
N LEU A 148 7.22 7.15 -13.04
CA LEU A 148 7.37 5.74 -12.67
C LEU A 148 8.80 5.29 -12.92
N TYR A 149 9.40 4.62 -11.94
CA TYR A 149 10.75 4.08 -12.04
C TYR A 149 10.84 2.65 -11.55
N LYS A 150 11.81 1.90 -12.09
CA LYS A 150 12.12 0.56 -11.61
C LYS A 150 12.98 0.63 -10.36
N TRP A 151 12.62 -0.17 -9.37
CA TRP A 151 13.39 -0.37 -8.15
C TRP A 151 13.81 -1.84 -8.05
N ARG A 152 14.96 -2.08 -7.41
CA ARG A 152 15.35 -3.45 -7.05
C ARG A 152 16.07 -3.52 -5.72
N LEU A 153 15.90 -4.66 -5.06
CA LEU A 153 16.69 -5.07 -3.90
C LEU A 153 17.58 -6.23 -4.32
N GLN A 154 18.87 -6.11 -4.02
CA GLN A 154 19.85 -7.17 -4.23
C GLN A 154 20.55 -7.52 -2.93
N VAL A 155 20.92 -8.79 -2.76
CA VAL A 155 21.69 -9.27 -1.61
C VAL A 155 22.84 -10.16 -2.06
N ARG A 156 23.87 -10.26 -1.23
CA ARG A 156 25.03 -11.14 -1.44
C ARG A 156 25.65 -11.58 -0.12
N VAL A 157 26.45 -12.63 -0.17
CA VAL A 157 27.43 -12.94 0.88
C VAL A 157 28.61 -11.96 0.73
N ALA A 158 28.90 -11.17 1.75
CA ALA A 158 29.88 -10.08 1.68
C ALA A 158 31.32 -10.51 2.01
N VAL A 159 31.47 -11.44 2.96
CA VAL A 159 32.76 -12.01 3.38
C VAL A 159 32.66 -13.53 3.29
N GLN A 160 33.54 -14.15 2.50
CA GLN A 160 33.46 -15.56 2.12
C GLN A 160 34.81 -16.26 2.33
N GLY A 161 34.77 -17.47 2.91
CA GLY A 161 35.89 -18.44 2.91
C GLY A 161 35.66 -19.61 1.93
N ASP A 162 34.42 -20.13 1.85
CA ASP A 162 33.97 -21.18 0.92
C ASP A 162 32.46 -20.97 0.58
N PRO A 163 32.03 -20.93 -0.71
CA PRO A 163 30.66 -20.60 -1.11
C PRO A 163 29.55 -21.58 -0.74
N ALA A 164 29.86 -22.85 -0.48
CA ALA A 164 28.81 -23.86 -0.37
C ALA A 164 28.03 -23.84 0.97
N ASP A 165 28.56 -23.16 2.00
CA ASP A 165 28.11 -23.35 3.38
C ASP A 165 27.36 -22.16 3.99
N CYS A 166 27.23 -21.01 3.31
CA CYS A 166 26.54 -19.84 3.86
C CYS A 166 25.44 -19.32 2.95
N THR A 167 24.37 -18.83 3.58
CA THR A 167 23.24 -18.21 2.87
C THR A 167 22.86 -16.90 3.52
N VAL A 168 22.67 -15.84 2.73
CA VAL A 168 21.94 -14.65 3.17
C VAL A 168 20.46 -14.89 2.99
N HIS A 169 19.67 -14.56 4.01
CA HIS A 169 18.22 -14.57 3.97
C HIS A 169 17.75 -13.15 4.11
N CYS A 170 16.91 -12.70 3.20
CA CYS A 170 16.27 -11.39 3.28
C CYS A 170 14.76 -11.55 3.22
N GLU A 171 14.01 -10.72 3.93
CA GLU A 171 12.56 -10.62 3.83
C GLU A 171 12.23 -9.15 3.60
N PRO A 172 12.12 -8.66 2.35
CA PRO A 172 11.62 -7.32 2.11
C PRO A 172 10.17 -7.19 2.57
N TRP A 173 9.88 -6.00 3.09
CA TRP A 173 8.53 -5.60 3.48
C TRP A 173 8.02 -4.50 2.57
N SER A 174 8.80 -3.43 2.40
CA SER A 174 8.36 -2.25 1.66
C SER A 174 9.55 -1.46 1.12
N ILE A 175 9.40 -0.94 -0.09
CA ILE A 175 10.18 0.18 -0.64
C ILE A 175 9.15 1.18 -1.15
N GLY A 176 9.37 2.48 -0.93
CA GLY A 176 8.49 3.52 -1.45
C GLY A 176 9.08 4.91 -1.38
N THR A 177 8.25 5.92 -1.64
CA THR A 177 8.60 7.31 -1.41
C THR A 177 7.80 7.86 -0.25
N ARG A 178 8.44 8.67 0.59
CA ARG A 178 7.84 9.26 1.78
C ARG A 178 7.75 10.76 1.57
N LYS A 179 6.54 11.30 1.55
CA LYS A 179 6.35 12.75 1.65
C LYS A 179 6.25 13.11 3.13
N SER A 180 6.67 14.31 3.48
CA SER A 180 6.52 14.84 4.83
C SER A 180 6.00 16.26 4.76
N VAL A 181 5.10 16.61 5.65
CA VAL A 181 4.79 18.02 5.91
C VAL A 181 5.75 18.50 7.00
N ALA A 182 6.78 19.25 6.61
CA ALA A 182 7.72 19.84 7.56
C ALA A 182 7.04 20.99 8.34
N ALA A 183 7.28 21.05 9.65
CA ALA A 183 6.81 22.15 10.48
C ALA A 183 7.44 23.48 10.02
N GLY A 184 6.67 24.55 9.94
CA GLY A 184 7.12 25.88 9.53
C GLY A 184 7.12 26.12 8.03
N ASP A 185 7.52 25.13 7.21
CA ASP A 185 7.56 25.26 5.74
C ASP A 185 6.32 24.68 5.05
N GLY A 186 5.73 23.62 5.61
CA GLY A 186 4.52 22.98 5.10
C GLY A 186 3.35 22.98 6.08
N TRP A 187 3.60 22.90 7.39
CA TRP A 187 2.58 22.89 8.44
C TRP A 187 2.74 24.10 9.34
N LEU A 188 1.74 24.99 9.35
CA LEU A 188 1.75 26.22 10.14
C LEU A 188 1.09 26.08 11.51
N THR A 189 0.50 24.91 11.78
CA THR A 189 -0.34 24.61 12.95
C THR A 189 -1.71 25.31 12.88
N PRO A 190 -2.81 24.54 12.90
CA PRO A 190 -4.13 25.11 12.89
C PRO A 190 -4.35 26.09 14.05
N PRO A 191 -4.97 27.25 13.79
CA PRO A 191 -5.14 28.30 14.80
C PRO A 191 -6.21 27.92 15.83
N THR A 192 -6.19 28.62 16.97
CA THR A 192 -7.30 28.60 17.93
C THR A 192 -8.17 29.84 17.73
N PHE A 193 -9.47 29.63 17.55
CA PHE A 193 -10.47 30.67 17.43
C PHE A 193 -10.96 31.10 18.81
N ALA A 194 -11.16 32.41 19.00
CA ALA A 194 -11.65 33.03 20.22
C ALA A 194 -12.85 33.95 19.94
N VAL A 195 -13.68 34.20 20.96
CA VAL A 195 -14.90 35.01 20.81
C VAL A 195 -14.54 36.45 20.43
N GLY A 196 -15.33 37.06 19.54
CA GLY A 196 -15.19 38.46 19.16
C GLY A 196 -14.03 38.77 18.21
N VAL A 197 -13.29 37.75 17.76
CA VAL A 197 -12.18 37.90 16.82
C VAL A 197 -12.54 37.28 15.48
N SER A 198 -12.65 38.12 14.45
CA SER A 198 -12.70 37.68 13.05
C SER A 198 -11.32 37.91 12.44
N ASN A 199 -10.61 36.84 12.09
CA ASN A 199 -9.25 36.92 11.56
C ASN A 199 -9.10 36.11 10.25
N PRO A 200 -9.00 36.76 9.08
CA PRO A 200 -8.72 36.11 7.80
C PRO A 200 -7.48 35.23 7.82
N ALA A 201 -6.44 35.62 8.58
CA ALA A 201 -5.20 34.85 8.66
C ALA A 201 -5.45 33.44 9.20
N HIS A 202 -6.35 33.28 10.20
CA HIS A 202 -6.66 31.97 10.75
C HIS A 202 -7.30 31.03 9.73
N LEU A 203 -8.22 31.54 8.89
CA LEU A 203 -8.85 30.73 7.85
C LEU A 203 -7.87 30.40 6.73
N ASN A 204 -7.01 31.36 6.36
CA ASN A 204 -5.95 31.12 5.40
C ASN A 204 -4.95 30.08 5.91
N THR A 205 -4.65 30.04 7.22
CA THR A 205 -3.87 28.96 7.84
C THR A 205 -4.58 27.61 7.72
N LEU A 206 -5.90 27.53 7.98
CA LEU A 206 -6.64 26.26 7.78
C LEU A 206 -6.59 25.77 6.32
N ALA A 207 -6.76 26.68 5.35
CA ALA A 207 -6.67 26.33 3.93
C ALA A 207 -5.25 25.90 3.54
N HIS A 208 -4.24 26.61 4.03
CA HIS A 208 -2.83 26.27 3.84
C HIS A 208 -2.52 24.87 4.35
N ASP A 209 -2.85 24.59 5.62
CA ASP A 209 -2.54 23.32 6.27
C ASP A 209 -3.33 22.15 5.67
N ALA A 210 -4.60 22.35 5.28
CA ALA A 210 -5.37 21.35 4.56
C ALA A 210 -4.74 21.00 3.19
N ARG A 211 -4.28 22.02 2.45
CA ARG A 211 -3.60 21.83 1.17
C ARG A 211 -2.24 21.17 1.33
N ALA A 212 -1.50 21.51 2.39
CA ALA A 212 -0.24 20.86 2.71
C ALA A 212 -0.43 19.36 2.95
N LEU A 213 -1.44 18.98 3.75
CA LEU A 213 -1.80 17.58 3.96
C LEU A 213 -2.17 16.89 2.64
N GLN A 214 -3.03 17.52 1.83
CA GLN A 214 -3.41 16.99 0.52
C GLN A 214 -2.20 16.71 -0.38
N HIS A 215 -1.25 17.65 -0.49
CA HIS A 215 -0.06 17.48 -1.33
C HIS A 215 0.87 16.35 -0.85
N THR A 216 0.82 16.03 0.44
CA THR A 216 1.58 14.92 1.03
C THR A 216 0.94 13.55 0.92
N LEU A 217 -0.29 13.46 0.41
CA LEU A 217 -0.90 12.16 0.16
C LEU A 217 -0.16 11.39 -0.95
N PRO A 218 -0.25 10.05 -0.93
CA PRO A 218 0.21 9.19 -2.01
C PRO A 218 -0.36 9.65 -3.35
N PRO A 219 0.47 9.84 -4.39
CA PRO A 219 -0.01 10.23 -5.72
C PRO A 219 -0.72 9.09 -6.46
N GLY A 220 -0.67 7.87 -5.91
CA GLY A 220 -1.26 6.68 -6.50
C GLY A 220 -1.40 5.52 -5.52
N GLU A 221 -2.11 4.49 -5.97
CA GLU A 221 -2.43 3.27 -5.21
C GLU A 221 -1.90 2.06 -5.99
N ALA A 222 -0.99 1.30 -5.35
CA ALA A 222 -0.39 0.12 -5.95
C ALA A 222 -1.40 -1.04 -5.99
N SER A 223 -1.28 -1.90 -7.00
CA SER A 223 -2.06 -3.14 -7.08
C SER A 223 -1.61 -4.18 -6.06
N THR A 224 -2.50 -5.13 -5.78
CA THR A 224 -2.09 -6.45 -5.29
C THR A 224 -1.79 -7.30 -6.51
N SER A 225 -0.52 -7.57 -6.79
CA SER A 225 -0.11 -8.48 -7.87
C SER A 225 -0.47 -9.93 -7.49
N LEU A 226 -1.04 -10.71 -8.40
CA LEU A 226 -1.29 -12.13 -8.22
C LEU A 226 -0.31 -12.93 -9.08
N PRO A 227 0.60 -13.69 -8.47
CA PRO A 227 1.64 -14.42 -9.18
C PRO A 227 1.06 -15.60 -9.95
N ALA A 228 1.93 -16.40 -10.55
CA ALA A 228 1.54 -17.62 -11.23
C ALA A 228 0.82 -18.61 -10.29
N LYS A 229 0.05 -19.51 -10.89
CA LYS A 229 -0.64 -20.62 -10.21
C LYS A 229 0.33 -21.40 -9.32
N HIS A 230 -0.07 -21.56 -8.07
CA HIS A 230 0.63 -22.38 -7.09
C HIS A 230 -0.19 -23.61 -6.78
N THR A 231 0.45 -24.77 -6.83
CA THR A 231 -0.21 -26.06 -6.63
C THR A 231 0.21 -26.66 -5.30
N VAL A 232 -0.77 -26.85 -4.42
CA VAL A 232 -0.65 -27.62 -3.18
C VAL A 232 -0.90 -29.08 -3.53
N THR A 233 0.15 -29.89 -3.49
CA THR A 233 0.06 -31.30 -3.88
C THR A 233 0.49 -32.19 -2.73
N PHE A 234 -0.36 -33.13 -2.32
CA PHE A 234 0.00 -34.19 -1.37
C PHE A 234 0.49 -33.72 0.01
N SER A 235 0.23 -32.45 0.38
CA SER A 235 0.66 -31.87 1.65
C SER A 235 -0.54 -31.63 2.56
N GLU A 236 -0.46 -32.16 3.80
CA GLU A 236 -1.40 -31.85 4.89
C GLU A 236 -1.01 -30.55 5.61
N THR A 237 -0.41 -29.60 4.88
CA THR A 237 0.10 -28.35 5.44
C THR A 237 -0.47 -27.14 4.71
N TRP A 238 -0.71 -26.07 5.47
CA TRP A 238 -1.06 -24.78 4.91
C TRP A 238 0.11 -24.21 4.12
N GLU A 239 -0.16 -23.73 2.92
CA GLU A 239 0.85 -23.14 2.03
C GLU A 239 0.49 -21.69 1.71
N GLU A 240 1.49 -20.81 1.66
CA GLU A 240 1.27 -19.39 1.40
C GLU A 240 0.72 -19.14 -0.01
N LEU A 241 -0.46 -18.53 -0.07
CA LEU A 241 -1.15 -18.07 -1.27
C LEU A 241 -0.78 -16.63 -1.62
N THR A 242 -0.98 -15.74 -0.67
CA THR A 242 -0.63 -14.32 -0.83
C THR A 242 -0.01 -13.72 0.42
N ARG A 243 0.82 -12.70 0.27
CA ARG A 243 1.35 -11.89 1.36
C ARG A 243 1.41 -10.43 0.99
N VAL A 244 0.64 -9.58 1.65
CA VAL A 244 0.69 -8.13 1.48
C VAL A 244 1.23 -7.45 2.73
N VAL A 245 1.76 -6.25 2.57
CA VAL A 245 2.11 -5.39 3.70
C VAL A 245 0.98 -4.38 3.93
N TYR A 246 0.56 -4.28 5.18
CA TYR A 246 -0.59 -3.52 5.61
C TYR A 246 -0.18 -2.53 6.68
N ARG A 247 -0.39 -1.23 6.40
CA ARG A 247 -0.26 -0.20 7.43
C ARG A 247 -1.54 -0.14 8.23
N TYR A 248 -1.46 -0.52 9.51
CA TYR A 248 -2.65 -0.75 10.30
C TYR A 248 -3.50 0.50 10.47
N ARG A 249 -4.78 0.27 10.25
CA ARG A 249 -5.90 1.11 10.63
C ARG A 249 -6.95 0.22 11.28
N PRO A 250 -7.77 0.75 12.19
CA PRO A 250 -8.92 0.04 12.70
C PRO A 250 -9.83 -0.48 11.58
N ASN A 251 -10.61 -1.51 11.92
CA ASN A 251 -11.78 -2.05 11.20
C ASN A 251 -11.47 -3.27 10.33
N MET A 252 -11.72 -3.23 9.01
CA MET A 252 -11.91 -4.46 8.23
C MET A 252 -10.86 -4.69 7.14
N LEU A 253 -10.42 -5.94 7.02
CA LEU A 253 -9.77 -6.47 5.83
C LEU A 253 -10.82 -7.19 4.98
N TYR A 254 -10.90 -6.86 3.70
CA TYR A 254 -11.64 -7.64 2.71
C TYR A 254 -10.64 -8.48 1.92
N VAL A 255 -10.77 -9.80 2.00
CA VAL A 255 -9.87 -10.75 1.36
C VAL A 255 -10.67 -11.62 0.41
N VAL A 256 -10.20 -11.76 -0.82
CA VAL A 256 -10.75 -12.67 -1.83
C VAL A 256 -9.66 -13.66 -2.21
N ALA A 257 -9.85 -14.94 -1.91
CA ALA A 257 -8.89 -15.99 -2.25
C ALA A 257 -9.29 -16.67 -3.57
N LEU A 258 -8.38 -16.71 -4.53
CA LEU A 258 -8.58 -17.38 -5.81
C LEU A 258 -7.91 -18.75 -5.75
N GLY A 259 -8.73 -19.77 -5.55
CA GLY A 259 -8.31 -21.15 -5.44
C GLY A 259 -9.32 -22.11 -6.03
N SER A 260 -8.87 -23.33 -6.28
CA SER A 260 -9.68 -24.46 -6.71
C SER A 260 -9.04 -25.77 -6.21
N ALA A 261 -9.74 -26.87 -6.41
CA ALA A 261 -9.29 -28.22 -6.13
C ALA A 261 -9.86 -29.17 -7.18
N TRP A 262 -9.41 -30.43 -7.13
CA TRP A 262 -10.02 -31.48 -7.93
C TRP A 262 -11.52 -31.63 -7.60
N SER A 263 -12.38 -31.97 -8.57
CA SER A 263 -13.84 -31.82 -8.47
C SER A 263 -14.52 -32.57 -7.32
N ASN A 264 -13.91 -33.63 -6.80
CA ASN A 264 -14.41 -34.41 -5.67
C ASN A 264 -13.67 -34.13 -4.35
N GLU A 265 -12.80 -33.13 -4.32
CA GLU A 265 -12.02 -32.72 -3.16
C GLU A 265 -12.52 -31.37 -2.65
N THR A 266 -12.10 -31.00 -1.43
CA THR A 266 -12.40 -29.67 -0.90
C THR A 266 -11.12 -28.97 -0.45
N TRP A 267 -11.10 -27.66 -0.60
CA TRP A 267 -10.00 -26.80 -0.19
C TRP A 267 -10.47 -25.76 0.82
N GLN A 268 -9.52 -25.18 1.52
CA GLN A 268 -9.74 -24.09 2.46
C GLN A 268 -8.67 -23.02 2.25
N TRP A 269 -8.97 -21.82 2.72
CA TRP A 269 -8.00 -20.74 2.84
C TRP A 269 -8.10 -20.10 4.21
N ARG A 270 -7.02 -19.46 4.65
CA ARG A 270 -6.99 -18.75 5.93
C ARG A 270 -6.16 -17.48 5.82
N VAL A 271 -6.36 -16.57 6.76
CA VAL A 271 -5.64 -15.30 6.83
C VAL A 271 -4.89 -15.22 8.14
N LYS A 272 -3.61 -14.86 8.05
CA LYS A 272 -2.74 -14.54 9.19
C LYS A 272 -2.39 -13.06 9.19
N VAL A 273 -2.28 -12.48 10.38
CA VAL A 273 -1.62 -11.21 10.60
C VAL A 273 -0.31 -11.49 11.33
N GLU A 274 0.79 -10.95 10.80
CA GLU A 274 2.13 -11.15 11.34
C GLU A 274 2.81 -9.83 11.66
N THR A 275 3.60 -9.86 12.73
CA THR A 275 4.58 -8.83 13.10
C THR A 275 5.98 -9.29 12.69
N ASP A 276 7.03 -8.66 13.22
CA ASP A 276 8.41 -9.13 13.02
C ASP A 276 8.68 -10.49 13.70
N THR A 277 7.93 -10.83 14.75
CA THR A 277 8.21 -11.99 15.62
C THR A 277 7.00 -12.85 15.98
N LEU A 278 5.78 -12.36 15.78
CA LEU A 278 4.53 -13.02 16.17
C LEU A 278 3.60 -13.17 14.96
N SER A 279 2.74 -14.19 14.99
CA SER A 279 1.72 -14.45 13.97
C SER A 279 0.41 -14.90 14.61
N ALA A 280 -0.73 -14.47 14.08
CA ALA A 280 -2.06 -14.93 14.49
C ALA A 280 -2.91 -15.28 13.27
N VAL A 281 -3.59 -16.43 13.30
CA VAL A 281 -4.65 -16.75 12.31
C VAL A 281 -5.91 -16.01 12.71
N VAL A 282 -6.36 -15.08 11.87
CA VAL A 282 -7.51 -14.21 12.14
C VAL A 282 -8.79 -14.67 11.45
N TYR A 283 -8.68 -15.58 10.48
CA TYR A 283 -9.81 -16.18 9.77
C TYR A 283 -9.40 -17.50 9.14
N THR A 284 -10.30 -18.48 9.10
CA THR A 284 -10.19 -19.71 8.32
C THR A 284 -11.54 -19.97 7.66
N SER A 285 -11.53 -20.27 6.35
CA SER A 285 -12.75 -20.55 5.59
C SER A 285 -13.36 -21.91 5.96
N GLY A 286 -14.65 -22.08 5.65
CA GLY A 286 -15.22 -23.43 5.52
C GLY A 286 -14.57 -24.20 4.35
N GLY A 287 -14.84 -25.51 4.28
CA GLY A 287 -14.44 -26.33 3.13
C GLY A 287 -15.20 -25.91 1.87
N ILE A 288 -14.47 -25.64 0.79
CA ILE A 288 -14.99 -25.23 -0.52
C ILE A 288 -14.79 -26.39 -1.49
N THR A 289 -15.84 -26.80 -2.19
CA THR A 289 -15.77 -27.87 -3.18
C THR A 289 -14.93 -27.45 -4.38
N GLY A 290 -14.08 -28.36 -4.87
CA GLY A 290 -13.32 -28.15 -6.10
C GLY A 290 -14.20 -28.08 -7.34
N ASP A 291 -13.83 -27.22 -8.28
CA ASP A 291 -14.47 -27.03 -9.58
C ASP A 291 -13.51 -27.25 -10.76
N GLU A 292 -12.27 -27.69 -10.47
CA GLU A 292 -11.21 -27.92 -11.45
C GLU A 292 -10.76 -26.68 -12.25
N ALA A 293 -11.13 -25.47 -11.86
CA ALA A 293 -10.74 -24.21 -12.50
C ALA A 293 -9.22 -24.11 -12.74
N GLN A 294 -8.77 -23.96 -13.99
CA GLN A 294 -7.34 -23.89 -14.34
C GLN A 294 -6.89 -22.49 -14.72
N GLU A 295 -7.76 -21.71 -15.36
CA GLU A 295 -7.49 -20.36 -15.85
C GLU A 295 -8.17 -19.32 -14.96
N LEU A 296 -7.65 -18.08 -14.91
CA LEU A 296 -8.15 -17.04 -14.00
C LEU A 296 -9.65 -16.77 -14.16
N GLU A 297 -10.14 -16.77 -15.40
CA GLU A 297 -11.55 -16.57 -15.76
C GLU A 297 -12.49 -17.65 -15.21
N ASP A 298 -11.95 -18.83 -14.87
CA ASP A 298 -12.71 -19.93 -14.27
C ASP A 298 -12.83 -19.82 -12.74
N TYR A 299 -12.00 -18.99 -12.07
CA TYR A 299 -12.00 -18.93 -10.61
C TYR A 299 -13.21 -18.18 -10.08
N SER A 300 -13.86 -18.77 -9.07
CA SER A 300 -14.93 -18.10 -8.34
C SER A 300 -14.40 -16.98 -7.43
N TRP A 301 -14.90 -15.77 -7.66
CA TRP A 301 -14.68 -14.59 -6.80
C TRP A 301 -15.61 -14.54 -5.58
N ALA A 302 -16.50 -15.52 -5.44
CA ALA A 302 -17.40 -15.64 -4.29
C ALA A 302 -16.66 -16.04 -2.99
N ASN A 303 -15.40 -16.47 -3.09
CA ASN A 303 -14.54 -16.86 -1.97
C ASN A 303 -13.95 -15.66 -1.24
N ALA A 304 -14.83 -14.79 -0.74
CA ALA A 304 -14.49 -13.51 -0.13
C ALA A 304 -14.92 -13.42 1.34
N GLN A 305 -14.16 -12.68 2.15
CA GLN A 305 -14.49 -12.45 3.56
C GLN A 305 -14.12 -11.02 4.01
N MET A 306 -15.03 -10.40 4.77
CA MET A 306 -14.73 -9.24 5.61
C MET A 306 -14.27 -9.71 7.00
N ILE A 307 -13.08 -9.30 7.42
CA ILE A 307 -12.44 -9.69 8.68
C ILE A 307 -12.24 -8.43 9.52
N ASN A 308 -13.00 -8.32 10.61
CA ASN A 308 -12.88 -7.21 11.55
C ASN A 308 -11.73 -7.44 12.53
N LEU A 309 -10.66 -6.65 12.46
CA LEU A 309 -9.47 -6.80 13.30
C LEU A 309 -9.62 -6.18 14.71
N THR A 310 -10.68 -5.39 14.95
CA THR A 310 -10.90 -4.67 16.21
C THR A 310 -11.86 -5.37 17.16
N SER A 311 -12.66 -6.32 16.67
CA SER A 311 -13.64 -7.06 17.47
C SER A 311 -13.84 -8.50 16.98
N GLY A 312 -14.56 -9.30 17.77
CA GLY A 312 -14.92 -10.67 17.41
C GLY A 312 -13.74 -11.66 17.43
N ALA A 313 -13.84 -12.70 16.60
CA ALA A 313 -12.91 -13.83 16.60
C ALA A 313 -11.47 -13.42 16.22
N ALA A 314 -11.31 -12.55 15.21
CA ALA A 314 -10.02 -12.07 14.77
C ALA A 314 -9.29 -11.28 15.86
N ALA A 315 -9.97 -10.34 16.52
CA ALA A 315 -9.40 -9.59 17.65
C ALA A 315 -9.01 -10.51 18.83
N THR A 316 -9.84 -11.53 19.10
CA THR A 316 -9.55 -12.54 20.13
C THR A 316 -8.29 -13.33 19.79
N ALA A 317 -8.12 -13.74 18.52
CA ALA A 317 -6.95 -14.47 18.05
C ALA A 317 -5.66 -13.63 18.11
N LEU A 318 -5.74 -12.34 17.75
CA LEU A 318 -4.63 -11.39 17.87
C LEU A 318 -4.19 -11.23 19.33
N ALA A 319 -5.15 -11.02 20.23
CA ALA A 319 -4.88 -10.89 21.66
C ALA A 319 -4.26 -12.16 22.24
N ALA A 320 -4.75 -13.35 21.86
CA ALA A 320 -4.20 -14.64 22.29
C ALA A 320 -2.75 -14.85 21.81
N ALA A 321 -2.40 -14.33 20.64
CA ALA A 321 -1.04 -14.35 20.11
C ALA A 321 -0.14 -13.22 20.68
N GLY A 322 -0.66 -12.36 21.57
CA GLY A 322 0.07 -11.22 22.12
C GLY A 322 0.28 -10.06 21.14
N ILE A 323 -0.50 -10.01 20.05
CA ILE A 323 -0.40 -8.97 19.03
C ILE A 323 -1.36 -7.83 19.36
N THR A 324 -0.82 -6.65 19.63
CA THR A 324 -1.59 -5.40 19.76
C THR A 324 -1.39 -4.53 18.53
N LEU A 325 -2.44 -4.35 17.74
CA LEU A 325 -2.37 -3.56 16.52
C LEU A 325 -2.40 -2.05 16.86
N THR A 326 -1.32 -1.36 16.52
CA THR A 326 -1.13 0.08 16.73
C THR A 326 -1.31 0.86 15.43
N LEU A 327 -2.12 1.92 15.47
CA LEU A 327 -2.41 2.80 14.34
C LEU A 327 -1.12 3.26 13.65
N GLY A 328 -1.04 3.10 12.34
CA GLY A 328 0.09 3.56 11.54
C GLY A 328 1.32 2.63 11.52
N ASN A 329 1.35 1.56 12.33
CA ASN A 329 2.41 0.55 12.25
C ASN A 329 2.20 -0.42 11.07
N TRP A 330 3.28 -1.02 10.59
CA TRP A 330 3.25 -2.01 9.50
C TRP A 330 3.07 -3.42 10.03
N TYR A 331 2.24 -4.20 9.34
CA TYR A 331 1.99 -5.63 9.59
C TYR A 331 1.98 -6.38 8.27
N ARG A 332 2.25 -7.68 8.31
CA ARG A 332 2.08 -8.55 7.14
C ARG A 332 0.74 -9.25 7.23
N VAL A 333 0.01 -9.30 6.12
CA VAL A 333 -1.20 -10.11 5.98
C VAL A 333 -0.87 -11.25 5.04
N VAL A 334 -0.92 -12.48 5.52
CA VAL A 334 -0.61 -13.69 4.77
C VAL A 334 -1.89 -14.49 4.56
N VAL A 335 -2.26 -14.73 3.31
CA VAL A 335 -3.31 -15.65 2.92
C VAL A 335 -2.66 -17.00 2.61
N GLU A 336 -3.18 -18.08 3.17
CA GLU A 336 -2.69 -19.44 2.95
C GLU A 336 -3.82 -20.31 2.40
N ILE A 337 -3.46 -21.35 1.65
CA ILE A 337 -4.36 -22.34 1.05
C ILE A 337 -4.04 -23.74 1.60
N TYR A 338 -5.05 -24.59 1.66
CA TYR A 338 -4.97 -25.96 2.18
C TYR A 338 -5.94 -26.87 1.43
N THR A 339 -5.55 -28.13 1.20
CA THR A 339 -6.47 -29.18 0.74
C THR A 339 -6.91 -30.02 1.94
N THR A 340 -8.21 -30.26 2.09
CA THR A 340 -8.71 -31.09 3.20
C THR A 340 -8.72 -32.58 2.85
N ALA A 341 -8.49 -32.93 1.57
CA ALA A 341 -8.42 -34.30 1.10
C ALA A 341 -7.01 -34.88 1.34
N SER A 342 -6.94 -36.18 1.67
CA SER A 342 -5.68 -36.91 1.84
C SER A 342 -5.76 -38.26 1.12
N PRO A 343 -5.01 -38.46 0.01
CA PRO A 343 -4.26 -37.46 -0.74
C PRO A 343 -5.20 -36.45 -1.43
N GLY A 344 -4.82 -35.18 -1.45
CA GLY A 344 -5.56 -34.11 -2.09
C GLY A 344 -4.68 -33.20 -2.92
N ARG A 345 -5.32 -32.44 -3.81
CA ARG A 345 -4.77 -31.47 -4.73
C ARG A 345 -5.66 -30.23 -4.73
N ALA A 346 -5.10 -29.14 -4.22
CA ALA A 346 -5.65 -27.81 -4.34
C ALA A 346 -4.64 -26.91 -5.05
N TRP A 347 -5.09 -25.83 -5.65
CA TRP A 347 -4.21 -24.85 -6.24
C TRP A 347 -4.84 -23.47 -6.16
N GLY A 348 -4.02 -22.43 -6.24
CA GLY A 348 -4.50 -21.07 -6.20
C GLY A 348 -3.56 -20.11 -6.89
N ILE A 349 -4.14 -19.06 -7.45
CA ILE A 349 -3.44 -18.04 -8.22
C ILE A 349 -2.98 -16.88 -7.32
N GLY A 350 -3.69 -16.64 -6.22
CA GLY A 350 -3.36 -15.59 -5.27
C GLY A 350 -4.59 -15.20 -4.47
N ALA A 351 -4.48 -14.12 -3.73
CA ALA A 351 -5.60 -13.49 -3.07
C ALA A 351 -5.52 -11.97 -3.25
N ALA A 352 -6.67 -11.35 -3.49
CA ALA A 352 -6.78 -9.91 -3.41
C ALA A 352 -7.05 -9.52 -1.95
N VAL A 353 -6.29 -8.56 -1.43
CA VAL A 353 -6.41 -8.11 -0.04
C VAL A 353 -6.58 -6.61 -0.03
N TYR A 354 -7.70 -6.13 0.52
CA TYR A 354 -8.03 -4.73 0.60
C TYR A 354 -8.41 -4.35 2.02
N ARG A 355 -8.15 -3.11 2.39
CA ARG A 355 -8.77 -2.54 3.59
C ARG A 355 -10.17 -2.06 3.21
N VAL A 356 -11.15 -2.31 4.07
CA VAL A 356 -12.45 -1.67 4.01
C VAL A 356 -12.66 -0.88 5.31
N SER A 357 -13.02 0.38 5.14
CA SER A 357 -13.39 1.27 6.23
C SER A 357 -14.91 1.20 6.45
N ASP A 358 -15.33 1.25 7.72
CA ASP A 358 -16.71 1.51 8.13
C ASP A 358 -17.02 3.03 8.19
N ASN A 359 -16.03 3.86 7.91
CA ASN A 359 -16.02 5.33 7.99
C ASN A 359 -16.31 5.88 9.39
N THR A 360 -16.06 5.09 10.43
CA THR A 360 -16.16 5.55 11.82
C THR A 360 -14.92 6.36 12.18
N PRO A 361 -15.04 7.65 12.55
CA PRO A 361 -13.90 8.45 12.96
C PRO A 361 -13.31 8.00 14.30
N GLY A 362 -12.00 8.09 14.42
CA GLY A 362 -11.23 7.84 15.62
C GLY A 362 -11.52 8.85 16.74
N ALA A 363 -11.30 8.42 17.98
CA ALA A 363 -11.54 9.23 19.17
C ALA A 363 -10.72 10.54 19.12
N GLY A 364 -11.40 11.69 19.08
CA GLY A 364 -10.77 13.02 19.01
C GLY A 364 -10.87 13.70 17.64
N TYR A 365 -11.19 12.96 16.57
CA TYR A 365 -11.67 13.59 15.34
C TYR A 365 -13.11 14.05 15.55
N THR A 366 -13.37 15.32 15.28
CA THR A 366 -14.72 15.87 15.39
C THR A 366 -15.24 16.16 13.99
N VAL A 367 -16.33 15.51 13.61
CA VAL A 367 -16.97 15.79 12.31
C VAL A 367 -17.26 17.29 12.24
N PRO A 368 -16.69 18.03 11.27
CA PRO A 368 -16.91 19.45 11.13
C PRO A 368 -18.40 19.80 11.07
N HIS A 369 -18.81 20.81 11.83
CA HIS A 369 -20.18 21.31 11.75
C HIS A 369 -20.51 21.80 10.33
N LEU A 370 -21.68 21.41 9.82
CA LEU A 370 -22.16 21.83 8.50
C LEU A 370 -23.15 22.97 8.65
N TRP A 371 -22.64 24.20 8.60
CA TRP A 371 -23.49 25.40 8.67
C TRP A 371 -24.44 25.53 7.47
N ALA A 372 -25.65 26.00 7.75
CA ALA A 372 -26.63 26.47 6.79
C ALA A 372 -26.71 28.01 6.78
N HIS A 373 -27.33 28.57 5.75
CA HIS A 373 -27.56 30.01 5.70
C HIS A 373 -28.48 30.46 6.84
N GLY A 374 -28.09 31.51 7.56
CA GLY A 374 -28.83 32.04 8.70
C GLY A 374 -28.43 31.46 10.06
N ASP A 375 -27.51 30.49 10.10
CA ASP A 375 -26.98 29.98 11.36
C ASP A 375 -26.22 31.06 12.13
N THR A 376 -26.54 31.20 13.42
CA THR A 376 -25.96 32.22 14.32
C THR A 376 -24.93 31.64 15.28
N ASN A 377 -24.70 30.32 15.23
CA ASN A 377 -23.79 29.59 16.10
C ASN A 377 -22.34 29.56 15.58
N VAL A 378 -21.98 30.41 14.61
CA VAL A 378 -20.61 30.51 14.08
C VAL A 378 -19.71 31.13 15.16
N GLY A 379 -19.11 30.27 15.99
CA GLY A 379 -18.28 30.68 17.11
C GLY A 379 -17.13 29.72 17.38
N PRO A 380 -16.28 30.04 18.36
CA PRO A 380 -15.06 29.28 18.68
C PRO A 380 -15.27 27.78 18.82
N THR A 381 -16.36 27.35 19.44
CA THR A 381 -16.66 25.93 19.66
C THR A 381 -16.60 25.12 18.38
N TYR A 382 -17.31 25.56 17.33
CA TYR A 382 -17.40 24.81 16.07
C TYR A 382 -16.23 25.12 15.12
N LEU A 383 -15.68 26.34 15.15
CA LEU A 383 -14.49 26.66 14.35
C LEU A 383 -13.25 25.89 14.82
N ASN A 384 -13.09 25.70 16.13
CA ASN A 384 -12.00 24.89 16.69
C ASN A 384 -12.13 23.40 16.37
N GLN A 385 -13.30 22.90 15.95
CA GLN A 385 -13.43 21.54 15.43
C GLN A 385 -12.67 21.36 14.12
N LEU A 386 -12.63 22.39 13.26
CA LEU A 386 -11.83 22.35 12.02
C LEU A 386 -10.33 22.21 12.34
N SER A 387 -9.85 23.00 13.30
CA SER A 387 -8.45 22.96 13.76
C SER A 387 -8.10 21.62 14.41
N ALA A 388 -8.98 21.10 15.27
CA ALA A 388 -8.80 19.81 15.92
C ALA A 388 -8.76 18.66 14.91
N SER A 389 -9.66 18.65 13.94
CA SER A 389 -9.74 17.60 12.93
C SER A 389 -8.56 17.62 11.96
N LEU A 390 -8.07 18.79 11.55
CA LEU A 390 -6.81 18.89 10.80
C LEU A 390 -5.61 18.39 11.62
N THR A 391 -5.55 18.72 12.91
CA THR A 391 -4.49 18.23 13.80
C THR A 391 -4.56 16.71 13.97
N ALA A 392 -5.78 16.16 14.08
CA ALA A 392 -6.02 14.72 14.14
C ALA A 392 -5.56 14.03 12.85
N LEU A 393 -5.82 14.64 11.68
CA LEU A 393 -5.35 14.18 10.36
C LEU A 393 -3.83 14.30 10.17
N TYR A 394 -3.17 15.25 10.82
CA TYR A 394 -1.72 15.39 10.70
C TYR A 394 -0.95 14.41 11.59
N SER A 395 -1.34 14.29 12.87
CA SER A 395 -0.53 13.62 13.90
C SER A 395 -1.33 12.89 14.98
N GLY A 396 -2.65 12.89 14.91
CA GLY A 396 -3.51 12.35 15.96
C GLY A 396 -4.16 11.01 15.62
N SER A 397 -5.32 10.77 16.22
CA SER A 397 -6.08 9.51 16.13
C SER A 397 -6.66 9.22 14.74
N GLU A 398 -6.73 10.23 13.88
CA GLU A 398 -7.19 10.15 12.49
C GLU A 398 -6.06 10.47 11.51
N ALA A 399 -4.79 10.13 11.82
CA ALA A 399 -3.65 10.53 10.99
C ALA A 399 -3.82 10.19 9.49
N LEU A 400 -3.17 10.90 8.58
CA LEU A 400 -3.08 10.51 7.18
C LEU A 400 -1.89 9.56 6.97
N HIS A 401 -1.93 8.82 5.88
CA HIS A 401 -0.77 8.05 5.43
C HIS A 401 0.01 8.90 4.43
N PHE A 402 1.27 9.23 4.75
CA PHE A 402 2.14 10.06 3.89
C PHE A 402 3.18 9.24 3.12
N ASP A 403 3.23 7.93 3.37
CA ASP A 403 4.07 7.01 2.61
C ASP A 403 3.29 6.62 1.35
N ALA A 404 3.86 6.88 0.18
CA ALA A 404 3.28 6.46 -1.09
C ALA A 404 3.31 4.93 -1.18
N ALA A 405 2.25 4.34 -1.76
CA ALA A 405 2.22 2.92 -2.06
C ALA A 405 3.41 2.59 -2.97
N GLY A 406 4.42 2.01 -2.36
CA GLY A 406 5.77 2.41 -2.71
C GLY A 406 6.32 1.80 -4.00
N VAL A 407 5.71 0.71 -4.43
CA VAL A 407 6.03 -0.01 -5.66
C VAL A 407 4.90 -0.99 -5.97
N ASP A 408 4.88 -1.62 -7.14
CA ASP A 408 4.17 -2.84 -7.54
C ASP A 408 5.21 -3.87 -8.01
N VAL A 409 4.99 -5.16 -7.74
CA VAL A 409 5.95 -6.22 -8.09
C VAL A 409 5.90 -6.51 -9.58
N VAL A 410 7.07 -6.51 -10.21
CA VAL A 410 7.21 -7.06 -11.56
C VAL A 410 7.09 -8.58 -11.46
N ALA A 411 5.95 -9.12 -11.85
CA ALA A 411 5.73 -10.56 -11.90
C ALA A 411 5.16 -10.97 -13.26
N SER A 412 5.69 -12.05 -13.82
CA SER A 412 4.97 -12.86 -14.81
C SER A 412 3.83 -13.57 -14.07
N GLY A 413 2.76 -12.84 -13.81
CA GLY A 413 1.64 -13.28 -12.97
C GLY A 413 0.36 -13.50 -13.77
N SER A 414 -0.65 -13.99 -13.06
CA SER A 414 -2.01 -14.13 -13.58
C SER A 414 -2.77 -12.80 -13.55
N GLY A 415 -2.24 -11.75 -12.91
CA GLY A 415 -2.71 -10.37 -13.05
C GLY A 415 -2.60 -9.56 -11.77
N HIS A 416 -3.41 -8.51 -11.65
CA HIS A 416 -3.30 -7.47 -10.64
C HIS A 416 -4.67 -7.01 -10.17
N ALA A 417 -4.86 -6.90 -8.86
CA ALA A 417 -6.14 -6.52 -8.28
C ALA A 417 -6.06 -5.11 -7.68
N LEU A 418 -7.03 -4.25 -8.00
CA LEU A 418 -7.09 -2.85 -7.57
C LEU A 418 -8.51 -2.48 -7.10
N ALA A 419 -8.64 -1.34 -6.43
CA ALA A 419 -9.92 -0.74 -6.07
C ALA A 419 -10.02 0.64 -6.73
N HIS A 420 -11.08 0.88 -7.50
CA HIS A 420 -11.18 2.08 -8.32
C HIS A 420 -11.40 3.34 -7.48
N ARG A 421 -10.38 4.19 -7.40
CA ARG A 421 -10.35 5.38 -6.53
C ARG A 421 -9.66 6.59 -7.16
N ARG A 422 -8.80 6.40 -8.15
CA ARG A 422 -8.17 7.46 -8.95
C ARG A 422 -8.66 7.42 -10.38
N ARG A 423 -8.41 8.50 -11.11
CA ARG A 423 -8.89 8.63 -12.49
C ARG A 423 -8.13 7.77 -13.48
N TYR A 424 -6.83 7.64 -13.31
CA TYR A 424 -5.99 6.99 -14.31
C TYR A 424 -5.44 5.68 -13.79
N LEU A 425 -5.46 4.65 -14.63
CA LEU A 425 -4.65 3.45 -14.46
C LEU A 425 -3.32 3.66 -15.18
N ARG A 426 -2.23 3.60 -14.44
CA ARG A 426 -0.87 3.49 -14.97
C ARG A 426 -0.53 2.03 -15.13
N TYR A 427 -0.09 1.62 -16.31
CA TYR A 427 0.31 0.23 -16.55
C TYR A 427 1.41 0.13 -17.60
N ALA A 428 2.09 -1.00 -17.58
CA ALA A 428 2.95 -1.45 -18.67
C ALA A 428 2.59 -2.91 -18.99
N ALA A 429 2.38 -3.24 -20.27
CA ALA A 429 1.96 -4.55 -20.75
C ALA A 429 2.60 -4.84 -22.11
N ALA A 430 3.40 -5.89 -22.21
CA ALA A 430 4.07 -6.27 -23.46
C ALA A 430 3.12 -6.88 -24.51
N ALA A 431 2.01 -7.48 -24.06
CA ALA A 431 0.98 -8.04 -24.94
C ALA A 431 -0.40 -7.91 -24.28
N ALA A 432 -1.41 -7.61 -25.11
CA ALA A 432 -2.85 -7.53 -24.83
C ALA A 432 -3.25 -7.64 -23.34
N PRO A 433 -3.15 -6.54 -22.57
CA PRO A 433 -3.72 -6.51 -21.22
C PRO A 433 -5.26 -6.53 -21.31
N GLN A 434 -5.91 -6.95 -20.23
CA GLN A 434 -7.36 -6.90 -20.09
C GLN A 434 -7.75 -6.42 -18.70
N ILE A 435 -8.78 -5.58 -18.62
CA ILE A 435 -9.38 -5.10 -17.38
C ILE A 435 -10.70 -5.85 -17.18
N LEU A 436 -10.80 -6.59 -16.09
CA LEU A 436 -11.99 -7.32 -15.66
C LEU A 436 -12.67 -6.56 -14.51
N TYR A 437 -13.95 -6.28 -14.63
CA TYR A 437 -14.72 -5.49 -13.65
C TYR A 437 -16.20 -5.87 -13.69
N GLY A 438 -17.03 -5.26 -12.83
CA GLY A 438 -18.45 -5.59 -12.74
C GLY A 438 -18.73 -6.69 -11.73
N ALA A 439 -19.94 -7.25 -11.77
CA ALA A 439 -20.34 -8.32 -10.87
C ALA A 439 -19.65 -9.61 -11.30
N ASP A 440 -19.01 -10.33 -10.36
CA ASP A 440 -18.20 -11.52 -10.67
C ASP A 440 -17.12 -11.31 -11.74
N LEU A 441 -16.72 -10.05 -11.96
CA LEU A 441 -15.77 -9.63 -13.00
C LEU A 441 -16.18 -9.99 -14.44
N ASP A 442 -17.49 -9.97 -14.72
CA ASP A 442 -18.10 -10.35 -16.00
C ASP A 442 -17.90 -9.35 -17.15
N GLN A 443 -17.44 -8.13 -16.87
CA GLN A 443 -17.18 -7.10 -17.87
C GLN A 443 -15.70 -6.98 -18.17
N THR A 444 -15.38 -6.82 -19.45
CA THR A 444 -14.02 -6.78 -19.98
C THR A 444 -13.77 -5.50 -20.76
N TYR A 445 -12.60 -4.91 -20.60
CA TYR A 445 -12.06 -3.88 -21.48
C TYR A 445 -10.63 -4.24 -21.86
N ASP A 446 -10.23 -4.01 -23.12
CA ASP A 446 -8.90 -4.38 -23.64
C ASP A 446 -8.06 -3.11 -23.91
N PRO A 447 -7.17 -2.69 -22.98
CA PRO A 447 -6.29 -1.55 -23.22
C PRO A 447 -5.24 -1.84 -24.30
N PRO A 448 -4.70 -0.81 -24.95
CA PRO A 448 -3.57 -0.99 -25.87
C PRO A 448 -2.34 -1.53 -25.14
N ALA A 449 -1.61 -2.46 -25.77
CA ALA A 449 -0.33 -2.93 -25.25
C ALA A 449 0.73 -1.80 -25.29
N SER A 450 1.54 -1.69 -24.25
CA SER A 450 2.62 -0.72 -24.15
C SER A 450 3.70 -1.22 -23.19
N THR A 451 4.93 -1.43 -23.68
CA THR A 451 6.08 -1.81 -22.84
C THR A 451 6.65 -0.65 -22.03
N THR A 452 6.14 0.56 -22.25
CA THR A 452 6.46 1.77 -21.50
C THR A 452 5.28 2.15 -20.61
N PRO A 453 5.51 2.59 -19.36
CA PRO A 453 4.43 3.02 -18.48
C PRO A 453 3.53 4.08 -19.14
N THR A 454 2.25 3.75 -19.29
CA THR A 454 1.23 4.57 -19.99
C THR A 454 0.02 4.77 -19.09
N GLY A 455 -0.75 5.84 -19.29
CA GLY A 455 -2.00 6.12 -18.57
C GLY A 455 -3.25 5.75 -19.37
N LEU A 456 -4.28 5.26 -18.68
CA LEU A 456 -5.62 5.01 -19.21
C LEU A 456 -6.66 5.68 -18.30
N ASP A 457 -7.59 6.45 -18.85
CA ASP A 457 -8.68 7.08 -18.08
C ASP A 457 -9.75 6.03 -17.72
N LEU A 458 -9.85 5.66 -16.44
CA LEU A 458 -10.78 4.66 -15.92
C LEU A 458 -12.24 5.12 -16.02
N ASP A 459 -12.50 6.43 -16.00
CA ASP A 459 -13.84 6.97 -16.21
C ASP A 459 -14.33 6.70 -17.65
N ALA A 460 -13.40 6.66 -18.63
CA ALA A 460 -13.72 6.33 -20.02
C ALA A 460 -13.92 4.82 -20.23
N VAL A 461 -13.30 3.98 -19.40
CA VAL A 461 -13.52 2.52 -19.38
C VAL A 461 -14.88 2.18 -18.76
N GLY A 462 -15.35 2.98 -17.81
CA GLY A 462 -16.63 2.75 -17.12
C GLY A 462 -16.52 1.84 -15.89
N VAL A 463 -15.32 1.65 -15.34
CA VAL A 463 -15.14 0.95 -14.06
C VAL A 463 -15.85 1.75 -12.96
N PRO A 464 -16.78 1.17 -12.18
CA PRO A 464 -17.48 1.92 -11.14
C PRO A 464 -16.55 2.44 -10.05
N TYR A 465 -16.66 3.71 -9.68
CA TYR A 465 -15.89 4.26 -8.55
C TYR A 465 -16.20 3.49 -7.25
N GLY A 466 -15.17 3.06 -6.55
CA GLY A 466 -15.22 2.26 -5.34
C GLY A 466 -15.33 0.75 -5.56
N SER A 467 -15.46 0.27 -6.80
CA SER A 467 -15.46 -1.18 -7.07
C SER A 467 -14.06 -1.75 -7.15
N ILE A 468 -13.94 -3.04 -6.81
CA ILE A 468 -12.75 -3.81 -7.10
C ILE A 468 -12.75 -4.20 -8.58
N TYR A 469 -11.59 -4.15 -9.21
CA TYR A 469 -11.37 -4.61 -10.58
C TYR A 469 -10.00 -5.27 -10.70
N TYR A 470 -9.77 -5.95 -11.81
CA TYR A 470 -8.59 -6.76 -12.03
C TYR A 470 -7.96 -6.47 -13.40
N VAL A 471 -6.65 -6.57 -13.50
CA VAL A 471 -5.88 -6.33 -14.73
C VAL A 471 -5.00 -7.55 -15.03
N THR A 472 -5.24 -8.22 -16.16
CA THR A 472 -4.41 -9.32 -16.66
C THR A 472 -3.42 -8.81 -17.71
N GLY A 473 -2.35 -9.58 -17.99
CA GLY A 473 -1.39 -9.27 -19.07
C GLY A 473 -0.46 -8.08 -18.83
N ALA A 474 -0.65 -7.32 -17.75
CA ALA A 474 0.23 -6.22 -17.36
C ALA A 474 1.44 -6.72 -16.53
N GLU A 475 2.63 -6.20 -16.84
CA GLU A 475 3.85 -6.35 -16.02
C GLU A 475 3.68 -5.66 -14.66
N THR A 476 3.00 -4.51 -14.67
CA THR A 476 2.71 -3.71 -13.49
C THR A 476 1.46 -2.86 -13.73
N CYS A 477 0.76 -2.52 -12.66
CA CYS A 477 -0.23 -1.45 -12.71
C CYS A 477 -0.46 -0.75 -11.36
N MET A 478 -0.88 0.50 -11.44
CA MET A 478 -1.25 1.30 -10.28
C MET A 478 -2.18 2.44 -10.66
N GLU A 479 -3.06 2.82 -9.75
CA GLU A 479 -3.94 3.96 -9.95
C GLU A 479 -3.21 5.28 -9.64
N ALA A 480 -3.51 6.34 -10.39
CA ALA A 480 -2.95 7.67 -10.18
C ALA A 480 -3.94 8.78 -10.57
N ASP A 481 -3.80 9.97 -9.98
CA ASP A 481 -4.64 11.12 -10.32
C ASP A 481 -4.18 11.88 -11.59
N SER A 482 -3.02 11.52 -12.15
CA SER A 482 -2.44 12.12 -13.35
C SER A 482 -2.02 11.09 -14.40
N GLU A 483 -2.22 11.44 -15.67
CA GLU A 483 -1.80 10.71 -16.88
C GLU A 483 -0.32 10.89 -17.25
#